data_AF-A0A2E7LUC1-F1
#
_entry.id   AF-A0A2E7LUC1-F1
#
_cell.length_a   1.000
_cell.length_b   1.000
_cell.length_c   1.000
_cell.angle_alpha   90.00
_cell.angle_beta   90.00
_cell.angle_gamma   90.00
#
_symmetry.space_group_name_H-M   'P 1'
#
loop_
_entity.id
_entity.type
_entity.pdbx_description
1 polymer ?
#
loop_
_entity_poly.entity_id
_entity_poly.type
_entity_poly.pdbx_seq_one_letter_code
_entity_poly.pdbx_strand_id
1 'polypeptide(L)'
;MTLSDATIKDYLDNGKLSILPIEPNQIQPASVDLTLDNNFLVVDDFMKESINMNEEINYRKIESNSIVIPPKSFILATTRETVKIPDDIVAFVEGRSSIGRMGLFIQNAGWVDPGFE
;
A
#
# COMPACT_ATOMS: atom_id res chain seq x y z
N MET A 1 -0.94 -21.04 -0.56
CA MET A 1 -1.75 -21.15 -1.79
C MET A 1 -2.22 -19.74 -2.14
N THR A 2 -2.15 -19.32 -3.40
CA THR A 2 -2.60 -17.98 -3.83
C THR A 2 -4.05 -18.07 -4.30
N LEU A 3 -4.86 -17.05 -4.00
CA LEU A 3 -6.24 -16.98 -4.46
C LEU A 3 -6.29 -16.58 -5.93
N SER A 4 -7.14 -17.25 -6.72
CA SER A 4 -7.44 -16.83 -8.09
C SER A 4 -8.35 -15.62 -8.11
N ASP A 5 -8.42 -14.93 -9.24
CA ASP A 5 -9.37 -13.85 -9.50
C ASP A 5 -10.83 -14.24 -9.18
N ALA A 6 -11.26 -15.44 -9.55
CA ALA A 6 -12.60 -15.95 -9.27
C ALA A 6 -12.83 -16.11 -7.75
N THR A 7 -11.81 -16.57 -7.01
CA THR A 7 -11.91 -16.73 -5.56
C THR A 7 -11.89 -15.38 -4.84
N ILE A 8 -11.07 -14.44 -5.31
CA ILE A 8 -11.03 -13.07 -4.80
C ILE A 8 -12.39 -12.40 -4.99
N LYS A 9 -12.99 -12.53 -6.18
CA LYS A 9 -14.33 -12.00 -6.48
C LYS A 9 -15.39 -12.59 -5.56
N ASP A 10 -15.43 -13.91 -5.41
CA ASP A 10 -16.36 -14.59 -4.49
C ASP A 10 -16.19 -14.07 -3.05
N TYR A 11 -14.95 -13.88 -2.58
CA TYR A 11 -14.70 -13.38 -1.23
C TYR A 11 -15.16 -11.93 -1.04
N LEU A 12 -15.01 -11.09 -2.08
CA LEU A 12 -15.51 -9.71 -2.07
C LEU A 12 -17.04 -9.68 -2.10
N ASP A 13 -17.66 -10.44 -3.00
CA ASP A 13 -19.12 -10.49 -3.18
C ASP A 13 -19.85 -11.00 -1.92
N ASN A 14 -19.23 -11.94 -1.21
CA ASN A 14 -19.75 -12.53 0.02
C ASN A 14 -19.36 -11.76 1.29
N GLY A 15 -18.58 -10.67 1.15
CA GLY A 15 -18.14 -9.81 2.27
C GLY A 15 -17.08 -10.43 3.20
N LYS A 16 -16.45 -11.54 2.78
CA LYS A 16 -15.36 -12.18 3.53
C LYS A 16 -14.05 -11.39 3.43
N LEU A 17 -13.79 -10.79 2.27
CA LEU A 17 -12.70 -9.85 2.01
C LEU A 17 -13.34 -8.49 1.72
N SER A 18 -12.78 -7.39 2.24
CA SER A 18 -13.25 -6.04 1.90
C SER A 18 -12.11 -5.20 1.34
N ILE A 19 -12.34 -4.56 0.21
CA ILE A 19 -11.43 -3.58 -0.40
C ILE A 19 -12.31 -2.43 -0.88
N LEU A 20 -12.19 -1.25 -0.27
CA LEU A 20 -13.10 -0.13 -0.53
C LEU A 20 -12.33 1.19 -0.65
N PRO A 21 -12.54 1.97 -1.73
CA PRO A 21 -13.32 1.64 -2.93
C PRO A 21 -12.61 0.60 -3.83
N ILE A 22 -13.36 -0.24 -4.56
CA ILE A 22 -12.78 -1.15 -5.55
C ILE A 22 -13.48 -1.02 -6.91
N GLU A 23 -12.70 -0.99 -7.97
CA GLU A 23 -13.16 -1.00 -9.36
C GLU A 23 -12.91 -2.37 -10.00
N PRO A 24 -13.81 -2.88 -10.87
CA PRO A 24 -13.68 -4.22 -11.46
C PRO A 24 -12.38 -4.47 -12.24
N ASN A 25 -11.77 -3.42 -12.80
CA ASN A 25 -10.51 -3.48 -13.55
C ASN A 25 -9.28 -3.68 -12.64
N GLN A 26 -9.41 -3.52 -11.32
CA GLN A 26 -8.33 -3.72 -10.36
C GLN A 26 -8.06 -5.21 -10.12
N ILE A 27 -9.04 -6.09 -10.34
CA ILE A 27 -8.89 -7.53 -10.09
C ILE A 27 -8.07 -8.16 -11.23
N GLN A 28 -6.91 -8.71 -10.86
CA GLN A 28 -5.96 -9.41 -11.74
C GLN A 28 -6.08 -10.93 -11.55
N PRO A 29 -5.43 -11.77 -12.38
CA PRO A 29 -5.59 -13.24 -12.33
C PRO A 29 -5.36 -13.89 -10.96
N ALA A 30 -4.54 -13.30 -10.11
CA ALA A 30 -4.26 -13.78 -8.75
C ALA A 30 -3.88 -12.64 -7.77
N SER A 31 -4.34 -11.41 -8.04
CA SER A 31 -4.04 -10.24 -7.22
C SER A 31 -5.09 -9.15 -7.42
N VAL A 32 -5.02 -8.08 -6.63
CA VAL A 32 -5.83 -6.87 -6.80
C VAL A 32 -4.87 -5.68 -6.84
N ASP A 33 -4.90 -4.90 -7.91
CA ASP A 33 -4.16 -3.66 -8.01
C ASP A 33 -4.77 -2.63 -7.02
N LEU A 34 -3.95 -2.02 -6.18
CA LEU A 34 -4.36 -0.89 -5.32
C LEU A 34 -3.91 0.45 -5.93
N THR A 35 -4.54 1.54 -5.51
CA THR A 35 -4.31 2.88 -6.07
C THR A 35 -3.70 3.82 -5.04
N LEU A 36 -2.94 4.78 -5.54
CA LEU A 36 -2.23 5.76 -4.72
C LEU A 36 -3.20 6.87 -4.24
N ASP A 37 -3.23 7.13 -2.94
CA ASP A 37 -3.96 8.27 -2.38
C ASP A 37 -3.19 9.60 -2.56
N ASN A 38 -3.86 10.73 -2.30
CA ASN A 38 -3.28 12.07 -2.38
C ASN A 38 -2.51 12.48 -1.10
N ASN A 39 -2.47 11.63 -0.07
CA ASN A 39 -1.80 11.88 1.21
C ASN A 39 -0.39 11.26 1.25
N PHE A 40 0.60 12.10 1.51
CA PHE A 40 2.00 11.70 1.63
C PHE A 40 2.64 12.22 2.92
N LEU A 41 3.61 11.47 3.45
CA LEU A 41 4.44 11.91 4.59
C LEU A 41 5.92 11.87 4.22
N VAL A 42 6.62 12.96 4.51
CA VAL A 42 8.09 13.07 4.40
C VAL A 42 8.64 13.31 5.80
N VAL A 43 9.70 12.59 6.17
CA VAL A 43 10.39 12.80 7.46
C VAL A 43 10.81 14.27 7.56
N ASP A 44 10.53 14.89 8.71
CA ASP A 44 11.02 16.23 9.01
C ASP A 44 12.44 16.13 9.60
N ASP A 45 13.44 16.20 8.71
CA ASP A 45 14.86 16.03 9.02
C ASP A 45 15.60 17.36 9.20
N PHE A 46 14.91 18.51 9.09
CA PHE A 46 15.55 19.83 9.17
C PHE A 46 16.32 20.09 10.46
N MET A 47 15.93 19.43 11.56
CA MET A 47 16.47 19.68 12.90
C MET A 47 17.08 18.44 13.59
N LYS A 48 17.11 17.28 12.92
CA LYS A 48 17.60 16.03 13.52
C LYS A 48 18.78 15.45 12.74
N GLU A 49 19.89 15.19 13.42
CA GLU A 49 21.09 14.54 12.85
C GLU A 49 20.90 13.03 12.60
N SER A 50 19.95 12.41 13.29
CA SER A 50 19.67 10.98 13.20
C SER A 50 18.22 10.63 13.56
N ILE A 51 17.74 9.49 13.06
CA ILE A 51 16.46 8.91 13.46
C ILE A 51 16.68 8.03 14.70
N ASN A 52 15.95 8.31 15.79
CA ASN A 52 15.94 7.51 17.00
C ASN A 52 14.65 6.66 17.04
N MET A 53 14.79 5.33 17.12
CA MET A 53 13.66 4.39 17.13
C MET A 53 12.82 4.45 18.42
N ASN A 54 13.35 5.05 19.49
CA ASN A 54 12.65 5.19 20.77
C ASN A 54 11.88 6.52 20.88
N GLU A 55 11.93 7.35 19.85
CA GLU A 55 11.26 8.65 19.80
C GLU A 55 10.22 8.67 18.69
N GLU A 56 9.20 9.51 18.86
CA GLU A 56 8.28 9.81 17.78
C GLU A 56 9.01 10.54 16.65
N ILE A 57 8.77 10.08 15.42
CA ILE A 57 9.31 10.70 14.21
C ILE A 57 8.34 11.78 13.77
N ASN A 58 8.86 13.00 13.58
CA ASN A 58 8.07 14.09 13.02
C ASN A 58 7.98 13.94 11.50
N TYR A 59 6.79 14.17 10.97
CA TYR A 59 6.54 14.12 9.53
C TYR A 59 5.91 15.41 9.05
N ARG A 60 6.32 15.85 7.86
CA ARG A 60 5.59 16.86 7.08
C ARG A 60 4.57 16.15 6.22
N LYS A 61 3.29 16.48 6.44
CA LYS A 61 2.18 15.99 5.62
C LYS A 61 2.04 16.83 4.35
N ILE A 62 1.87 16.16 3.22
CA ILE A 62 1.63 16.76 1.92
C ILE A 62 0.34 16.16 1.35
N GLU A 63 -0.60 17.01 0.96
CA GLU A 63 -1.80 16.59 0.23
C GLU A 63 -1.74 17.15 -1.20
N SER A 64 -1.66 16.28 -2.20
CA SER A 64 -1.50 16.68 -3.60
C SER A 64 -1.92 15.57 -4.56
N ASN A 65 -2.44 15.94 -5.73
CA ASN A 65 -2.79 14.98 -6.79
C ASN A 65 -1.55 14.38 -7.50
N SER A 66 -0.38 14.98 -7.31
CA SER A 66 0.89 14.47 -7.82
C SER A 66 2.04 14.83 -6.88
N ILE A 67 3.09 14.01 -6.89
CA ILE A 67 4.28 14.23 -6.08
C ILE A 67 5.52 14.02 -6.94
N VAL A 68 6.53 14.85 -6.71
CA VAL A 68 7.86 14.66 -7.28
C VAL A 68 8.71 13.95 -6.22
N ILE A 69 9.26 12.80 -6.56
CA ILE A 69 10.19 12.04 -5.71
C ILE A 69 11.61 12.28 -6.25
N PRO A 70 12.45 13.05 -5.55
CA PRO A 70 13.83 13.25 -5.97
C PRO A 70 14.63 11.94 -6.05
N PRO A 71 15.69 11.87 -6.86
CA PRO A 71 16.60 10.74 -6.85
C PRO A 71 17.11 10.43 -5.45
N LYS A 72 17.16 9.14 -5.08
CA LYS A 72 17.65 8.65 -3.77
C LYS A 72 16.88 9.20 -2.55
N SER A 73 15.61 9.56 -2.73
CA SER A 73 14.74 9.97 -1.64
C SER A 73 13.74 8.88 -1.24
N PHE A 74 13.12 9.06 -0.09
CA PHE A 74 12.09 8.18 0.45
C PHE A 74 10.86 9.00 0.85
N ILE A 75 9.69 8.43 0.66
CA ILE A 75 8.41 9.02 1.02
C ILE A 75 7.47 7.92 1.50
N LEU A 76 6.64 8.22 2.48
CA LEU A 76 5.52 7.38 2.85
C LEU A 76 4.29 7.82 2.06
N ALA A 77 3.57 6.84 1.55
CA ALA A 77 2.29 7.02 0.87
C ALA A 77 1.28 6.02 1.42
N THR A 78 0.01 6.23 1.11
CA THR A 78 -1.06 5.31 1.47
C THR A 78 -1.85 4.89 0.24
N THR A 79 -2.51 3.73 0.33
CA THR A 79 -3.50 3.32 -0.64
C THR A 79 -4.76 4.17 -0.48
N ARG A 80 -5.47 4.38 -1.59
CA ARG A 80 -6.82 4.98 -1.57
C ARG A 80 -7.82 4.01 -0.95
N GLU A 81 -7.57 2.71 -1.13
CA GLU A 81 -8.40 1.64 -0.61
C GLU A 81 -8.12 1.37 0.88
N THR A 82 -9.19 1.15 1.64
CA THR A 82 -9.17 0.45 2.93
C THR A 82 -9.36 -1.04 2.67
N VAL A 83 -8.52 -1.87 3.29
CA VAL A 83 -8.49 -3.32 3.08
C VAL A 83 -8.78 -4.02 4.40
N LYS A 84 -9.79 -4.89 4.43
CA LYS A 84 -10.06 -5.77 5.57
C LYS A 84 -9.81 -7.22 5.19
N ILE A 85 -8.91 -7.88 5.91
CA ILE A 85 -8.46 -9.25 5.64
C ILE A 85 -9.11 -10.22 6.63
N PRO A 86 -9.74 -11.33 6.19
CA PRO A 86 -10.30 -12.31 7.11
C PRO A 86 -9.21 -13.08 7.86
N ASP A 87 -9.59 -13.69 8.98
CA ASP A 87 -8.65 -14.37 9.89
C ASP A 87 -7.93 -15.60 9.31
N ASP A 88 -8.37 -16.10 8.16
CA ASP A 88 -7.89 -17.35 7.56
C ASP A 88 -6.95 -17.17 6.35
N ILE A 89 -6.63 -15.92 5.98
CA ILE A 89 -5.66 -15.62 4.92
C ILE A 89 -4.71 -14.50 5.31
N VAL A 90 -3.59 -14.43 4.60
CA VAL A 90 -2.68 -13.27 4.60
C VAL A 90 -2.70 -12.64 3.21
N ALA A 91 -2.44 -11.33 3.14
CA ALA A 91 -2.18 -10.65 1.88
C ALA A 91 -0.68 -10.33 1.74
N PHE A 92 -0.17 -10.33 0.52
CA PHE A 92 1.21 -9.92 0.24
C PHE A 92 1.18 -8.63 -0.59
N VAL A 93 1.79 -7.57 -0.08
CA VAL A 93 1.92 -6.31 -0.81
C VAL A 93 3.15 -6.39 -1.71
N GLU A 94 2.99 -6.03 -2.97
CA GLU A 94 4.09 -5.93 -3.91
C GLU A 94 3.92 -4.76 -4.89
N GLY A 95 5.04 -4.29 -5.44
CA GLY A 95 5.01 -3.27 -6.48
C GLY A 95 4.70 -3.88 -7.84
N ARG A 96 3.84 -3.21 -8.63
CA ARG A 96 3.60 -3.60 -10.03
C ARG A 96 4.89 -3.54 -10.83
N SER A 97 5.14 -4.56 -11.65
CA SER A 97 6.38 -4.68 -12.42
C SER A 97 6.64 -3.48 -13.35
N SER A 98 5.58 -2.87 -13.90
CA SER A 98 5.71 -1.64 -14.71
C SER A 98 6.31 -0.48 -13.93
N ILE A 99 5.94 -0.31 -12.66
CA ILE A 99 6.42 0.74 -11.77
C ILE A 99 7.86 0.46 -11.33
N GLY A 100 8.15 -0.79 -10.95
CA GLY A 100 9.51 -1.20 -10.57
C GLY A 100 10.54 -0.96 -11.68
N ARG A 101 10.17 -1.20 -12.94
CA ARG A 101 11.04 -0.94 -14.10
C ARG A 101 11.32 0.54 -14.35
N MET A 102 10.53 1.46 -13.79
CA MET A 102 10.79 2.90 -13.85
C MET A 102 11.71 3.39 -12.72
N GLY A 103 12.19 2.48 -11.86
CA GLY A 103 13.06 2.80 -10.73
C GLY A 103 12.31 3.28 -9.48
N LEU A 104 10.99 3.12 -9.43
CA LEU A 104 10.20 3.39 -8.22
C LEU A 104 9.98 2.07 -7.47
N PHE A 105 10.57 1.96 -6.29
CA PHE A 105 10.52 0.74 -5.48
C PHE A 105 9.48 0.84 -4.37
N ILE A 106 8.57 -0.13 -4.30
CA ILE A 106 7.65 -0.32 -3.18
C ILE A 106 8.39 -1.14 -2.12
N GLN A 107 9.09 -0.45 -1.24
CA GLN A 107 10.01 -1.07 -0.27
C GLN A 107 9.29 -1.86 0.83
N ASN A 108 8.04 -1.51 1.13
CA ASN A 108 7.20 -2.15 2.13
C ASN A 108 6.56 -3.46 1.64
N ALA A 109 7.14 -4.12 0.63
CA ALA A 109 6.66 -5.40 0.14
C ALA A 109 6.74 -6.44 1.27
N GLY A 110 5.58 -6.91 1.73
CA GLY A 110 5.47 -7.65 2.98
C GLY A 110 4.10 -8.29 3.17
N TRP A 111 4.00 -9.11 4.21
CA TRP A 111 2.76 -9.80 4.58
C TRP A 111 1.90 -8.91 5.46
N VAL A 112 0.63 -8.79 5.10
CA VAL A 112 -0.42 -8.22 5.93
C VAL A 112 -1.08 -9.35 6.71
N ASP A 113 -1.20 -9.14 8.02
CA ASP A 113 -1.70 -10.13 8.95
C ASP A 113 -3.18 -10.51 8.69
N PRO A 114 -3.59 -11.73 9.07
CA PRO A 114 -5.01 -12.07 9.12
C PRO A 114 -5.74 -11.20 10.16
N GLY A 115 -6.97 -10.80 9.87
CA GLY A 115 -7.78 -9.94 10.75
C GLY A 115 -7.42 -8.44 10.69
N PHE A 116 -6.55 -8.04 9.76
CA PHE A 116 -6.22 -6.62 9.51
C PHE A 116 -7.46 -5.83 9.04
N GLU A 117 -7.60 -4.58 9.51
CA GLU A 117 -8.64 -3.61 9.10
C GLU A 117 -8.11 -2.19 8.89
#